data_AF-K0TC20-F1
#
_entry.id   AF-K0TC20-F1
#
_cell.length_a   1.000
_cell.length_b   1.000
_cell.length_c   1.000
_cell.angle_alpha   90.00
_cell.angle_beta   90.00
_cell.angle_gamma   90.00
#
_symmetry.space_group_name_H-M   'P 1'
#
loop_
_entity.id
_entity.type
_entity.pdbx_description
1 polymer ?
#
loop_
_entity_poly.entity_id
_entity_poly.type
_entity_poly.pdbx_seq_one_letter_code
_entity_poly.pdbx_strand_id
1 'polypeptide(L)'
;MNAASAWASGPIRSRSRADIPSARTASAEEGRHKRCPLCRGVVPPSQEQVANYKMVKSLLKHTSDPNYEENARWVKQFEEEYGEDWDGTMIEYESDFVDLPEYVVAAFGMGNLRAVLQWLSKGNLKEKVNAKWEDGGNPGLLFFAVMKKQLDMMSHLLLNGADVNILNVGDASVLTSSCYLADNPLKAVRLLLSWGAELIVNGEPATKELKLLYGHKMSAKGDVEVANLISSVLGGRRCEIVSTPQTPDDLVGKTCIVEEYIKISDQYTVRMEFTNEVLLLDANKLKRRDRTPQDPGYYVECKNNRLTRRDFKSNENCQAFIATVRPARRDPLTETRDLPRPKMLPGHQQPLGVAVDSISALDIAEKRQRLPHQSTCRRASPSMANYFSSSTLPIGPPVSTRYSAGGFTTS
;
A
#
# COMPACT_ATOMS: atom_id res chain seq x y z
N MET A 1 -59.80 -10.86 88.97
CA MET A 1 -58.78 -11.92 89.06
C MET A 1 -57.92 -11.81 87.81
N ASN A 2 -56.58 -11.84 87.97
CA ASN A 2 -55.49 -12.04 86.97
C ASN A 2 -55.63 -11.32 85.61
N ALA A 3 -54.87 -10.28 85.21
CA ALA A 3 -53.46 -9.88 85.38
C ALA A 3 -52.43 -10.65 84.53
N ALA A 4 -51.58 -9.88 83.81
CA ALA A 4 -50.36 -10.25 83.07
C ALA A 4 -50.53 -11.22 81.87
N SER A 5 -49.83 -11.14 80.72
CA SER A 5 -48.86 -10.19 80.13
C SER A 5 -48.89 -10.40 78.58
N ALA A 6 -48.13 -9.76 77.67
CA ALA A 6 -46.92 -8.91 77.74
C ALA A 6 -46.98 -7.79 76.67
N TRP A 7 -45.82 -7.24 76.24
CA TRP A 7 -45.68 -6.21 75.20
C TRP A 7 -44.76 -6.67 74.05
N ALA A 8 -45.01 -6.21 72.82
CA ALA A 8 -43.97 -5.98 71.80
C ALA A 8 -44.46 -4.97 70.74
N SER A 9 -43.60 -4.00 70.40
CA SER A 9 -43.98 -2.79 69.66
C SER A 9 -43.88 -2.94 68.14
N GLY A 10 -44.82 -2.34 67.40
CA GLY A 10 -44.74 -2.16 65.93
C GLY A 10 -45.12 -0.72 65.53
N PRO A 11 -44.25 0.04 64.84
CA PRO A 11 -44.54 1.42 64.47
C PRO A 11 -45.39 1.54 63.19
N ILE A 12 -46.15 2.63 63.12
CA ILE A 12 -47.07 3.01 62.03
C ILE A 12 -46.40 4.07 61.13
N ARG A 13 -46.81 4.12 59.84
CA ARG A 13 -46.57 5.13 58.76
C ARG A 13 -45.64 4.64 57.64
N SER A 14 -45.81 5.04 56.38
CA SER A 14 -46.89 5.82 55.72
C SER A 14 -46.83 5.66 54.19
N ARG A 15 -47.95 5.89 53.49
CA ARG A 15 -48.01 5.96 52.02
C ARG A 15 -46.94 6.90 51.42
N SER A 16 -46.35 6.51 50.28
CA SER A 16 -46.00 7.44 49.19
C SER A 16 -45.77 6.70 47.86
N ARG A 17 -46.36 7.30 46.81
CA ARG A 17 -46.12 7.27 45.35
C ARG A 17 -45.38 6.10 44.66
N ALA A 18 -45.88 5.77 43.47
CA ALA A 18 -45.21 4.92 42.50
C ALA A 18 -43.97 5.61 41.92
N ASP A 19 -42.86 4.88 41.86
CA ASP A 19 -41.67 5.27 41.11
C ASP A 19 -41.64 4.56 39.75
N ILE A 20 -41.33 5.36 38.73
CA ILE A 20 -41.18 4.95 37.33
C ILE A 20 -39.90 4.10 37.21
N PRO A 21 -39.89 2.97 36.47
CA PRO A 21 -38.67 2.21 36.24
C PRO A 21 -37.58 3.08 35.60
N SER A 22 -36.49 3.27 36.34
CA SER A 22 -35.34 4.06 35.91
C SER A 22 -34.70 3.45 34.67
N ALA A 23 -34.68 4.19 33.56
CA ALA A 23 -34.02 3.80 32.32
C ALA A 23 -32.48 3.86 32.48
N ARG A 24 -31.90 2.87 33.16
CA ARG A 24 -30.45 2.78 33.45
C ARG A 24 -29.87 1.35 33.38
N THR A 25 -30.22 0.59 32.35
CA THR A 25 -29.46 -0.60 31.89
C THR A 25 -29.53 -0.77 30.37
N ALA A 26 -29.13 0.27 29.62
CA ALA A 26 -28.98 0.21 28.16
C ALA A 26 -27.97 1.28 27.67
N SER A 27 -26.76 1.29 28.23
CA SER A 27 -25.70 2.25 27.89
C SER A 27 -24.32 1.75 28.34
N ALA A 28 -23.87 0.63 27.77
CA ALA A 28 -22.53 0.08 28.05
C ALA A 28 -21.84 -0.65 26.88
N GLU A 29 -22.48 -0.75 25.70
CA GLU A 29 -21.86 -1.28 24.46
C GLU A 29 -22.14 -0.36 23.26
N GLU A 30 -22.14 0.96 23.46
CA GLU A 30 -22.15 1.91 22.34
C GLU A 30 -20.73 2.07 21.75
N GLY A 31 -20.15 0.94 21.36
CA GLY A 31 -18.78 0.81 20.87
C GLY A 31 -18.68 1.05 19.37
N ARG A 32 -17.93 2.09 18.98
CA ARG A 32 -17.08 2.22 17.77
C ARG A 32 -17.65 2.01 16.36
N HIS A 33 -18.81 1.39 16.15
CA HIS A 33 -19.38 1.19 14.82
C HIS A 33 -19.53 2.54 14.08
N LYS A 34 -19.02 2.63 12.85
CA LYS A 34 -19.30 3.78 11.97
C LYS A 34 -20.81 3.89 11.79
N ARG A 35 -21.41 4.98 12.28
CA ARG A 35 -22.84 5.28 12.12
C ARG A 35 -23.07 6.21 10.94
N CYS A 36 -24.09 5.95 10.14
CA CYS A 36 -24.48 6.83 9.05
C CYS A 36 -24.91 8.21 9.61
N PRO A 37 -24.38 9.34 9.10
CA PRO A 37 -24.72 10.66 9.64
C PRO A 37 -26.19 11.05 9.41
N LEU A 38 -26.88 10.40 8.45
CA LEU A 38 -28.27 10.68 8.11
C LEU A 38 -29.27 9.83 8.93
N CYS A 39 -29.08 8.51 8.96
CA CYS A 39 -30.04 7.58 9.61
C CYS A 39 -29.55 6.99 10.94
N ARG A 40 -28.30 7.24 11.35
CA ARG A 40 -27.63 6.67 12.54
C ARG A 40 -27.51 5.14 12.59
N GLY A 41 -27.98 4.44 11.56
CA GLY A 41 -27.75 3.01 11.38
C GLY A 41 -26.26 2.68 11.27
N VAL A 42 -25.89 1.45 11.63
CA VAL A 42 -24.53 0.92 11.42
C VAL A 42 -24.25 0.91 9.91
N VAL A 43 -23.08 1.42 9.53
CA VAL A 43 -22.58 1.35 8.15
C VAL A 43 -21.89 0.00 8.00
N PRO A 44 -22.38 -0.92 7.13
CA PRO A 44 -21.70 -2.18 6.88
C PRO A 44 -20.36 -1.94 6.16
N PRO A 45 -19.42 -2.90 6.20
CA PRO A 45 -18.13 -2.78 5.51
C PRO A 45 -18.33 -2.63 4.00
N SER A 46 -17.41 -1.96 3.31
CA SER A 46 -17.39 -1.95 1.84
C SER A 46 -16.99 -3.32 1.28
N GLN A 47 -17.35 -3.59 0.02
CA GLN A 47 -16.87 -4.75 -0.74
C GLN A 47 -15.33 -4.89 -0.69
N GLU A 48 -14.58 -3.79 -0.78
CA GLU A 48 -13.11 -3.80 -0.71
C GLU A 48 -12.60 -4.19 0.69
N GLN A 49 -13.21 -3.67 1.77
CA GLN A 49 -12.88 -4.08 3.14
C GLN A 49 -13.17 -5.58 3.38
N VAL A 50 -14.27 -6.09 2.81
CA VAL A 50 -14.64 -7.52 2.91
C VAL A 50 -13.68 -8.42 2.14
N ALA A 51 -13.29 -8.03 0.92
CA ALA A 51 -12.29 -8.74 0.13
C ALA A 51 -10.94 -8.81 0.87
N ASN A 52 -10.49 -7.67 1.41
CA ASN A 52 -9.29 -7.59 2.25
C ASN A 52 -9.41 -8.49 3.49
N TYR A 53 -10.53 -8.45 4.21
CA TYR A 53 -10.77 -9.29 5.40
C TYR A 53 -10.71 -10.78 5.10
N LYS A 54 -11.41 -11.24 4.05
CA LYS A 54 -11.37 -12.65 3.61
C LYS A 54 -9.94 -13.10 3.32
N MET A 55 -9.17 -12.29 2.58
CA MET A 55 -7.79 -12.57 2.25
C MET A 55 -6.89 -12.61 3.50
N VAL A 56 -6.88 -11.55 4.32
CA VAL A 56 -6.02 -11.45 5.51
C VAL A 56 -6.35 -12.55 6.53
N LYS A 57 -7.64 -12.85 6.77
CA LYS A 57 -8.08 -13.95 7.63
C LYS A 57 -7.67 -15.32 7.09
N SER A 58 -7.51 -15.48 5.77
CA SER A 58 -6.93 -16.71 5.19
C SER A 58 -5.43 -16.84 5.47
N LEU A 59 -4.67 -15.74 5.44
CA LEU A 59 -3.23 -15.72 5.71
C LEU A 59 -2.89 -16.09 7.16
N LEU A 60 -3.77 -15.79 8.13
CA LEU A 60 -3.60 -16.18 9.53
C LEU A 60 -3.52 -17.70 9.77
N LYS A 61 -3.90 -18.54 8.80
CA LYS A 61 -3.64 -19.99 8.84
C LYS A 61 -2.13 -20.32 8.82
N HIS A 62 -1.30 -19.39 8.34
CA HIS A 62 0.15 -19.54 8.23
C HIS A 62 0.85 -18.67 9.28
N THR A 63 1.04 -19.20 10.49
CA THR A 63 1.74 -18.52 11.61
C THR A 63 3.21 -18.19 11.35
N SER A 64 3.75 -18.59 10.18
CA SER A 64 5.09 -18.25 9.71
C SER A 64 5.14 -16.98 8.84
N ASP A 65 4.00 -16.35 8.54
CA ASP A 65 3.93 -15.13 7.75
C ASP A 65 4.68 -13.97 8.47
N PRO A 66 5.63 -13.27 7.81
CA PRO A 66 6.38 -12.17 8.41
C PRO A 66 5.52 -11.03 8.97
N ASN A 67 4.29 -10.87 8.47
CA ASN A 67 3.32 -9.85 8.86
C ASN A 67 2.18 -10.42 9.74
N TYR A 68 2.29 -11.65 10.26
CA TYR A 68 1.24 -12.32 11.05
C TYR A 68 0.64 -11.42 12.16
N GLU A 69 1.48 -10.74 12.95
CA GLU A 69 1.04 -9.85 14.03
C GLU A 69 0.28 -8.59 13.55
N GLU A 70 0.59 -8.11 12.34
CA GLU A 70 -0.10 -6.98 11.72
C GLU A 70 -1.44 -7.43 11.12
N ASN A 71 -1.43 -8.57 10.40
CA ASN A 71 -2.61 -9.24 9.88
C ASN A 71 -3.61 -9.58 11.00
N ALA A 72 -3.13 -10.11 12.13
CA ALA A 72 -3.97 -10.49 13.27
C ALA A 72 -4.58 -9.27 13.94
N ARG A 73 -3.83 -8.16 14.05
CA ARG A 73 -4.34 -6.89 14.55
C ARG A 73 -5.40 -6.30 13.62
N TRP A 74 -5.20 -6.37 12.30
CA TRP A 74 -6.15 -5.87 11.31
C TRP A 74 -7.46 -6.68 11.33
N VAL A 75 -7.37 -8.02 11.34
CA VAL A 75 -8.54 -8.91 11.45
C VAL A 75 -9.32 -8.63 12.75
N LYS A 76 -8.61 -8.50 13.88
CA LYS A 76 -9.24 -8.14 15.16
C LYS A 76 -9.90 -6.75 15.11
N GLN A 77 -9.32 -5.77 14.42
CA GLN A 77 -9.95 -4.45 14.24
C GLN A 77 -11.22 -4.52 13.39
N PHE A 78 -11.23 -5.34 12.33
CA PHE A 78 -12.42 -5.58 11.52
C PHE A 78 -13.52 -6.26 12.34
N GLU A 79 -13.17 -7.29 13.11
CA GLU A 79 -14.10 -8.02 13.99
C GLU A 79 -14.60 -7.16 15.17
N GLU A 80 -13.77 -6.26 15.72
CA GLU A 80 -14.19 -5.22 16.68
C GLU A 80 -15.11 -4.14 16.05
N GLU A 81 -15.00 -3.85 14.74
CA GLU A 81 -15.81 -2.84 14.06
C GLU A 81 -17.13 -3.40 13.48
N TYR A 82 -17.18 -4.67 13.10
CA TYR A 82 -18.34 -5.27 12.40
C TYR A 82 -18.91 -6.54 13.06
N GLY A 83 -18.25 -7.08 14.08
CA GLY A 83 -18.61 -8.32 14.78
C GLY A 83 -17.83 -9.54 14.28
N GLU A 84 -17.47 -10.44 15.19
CA GLU A 84 -16.84 -11.74 14.87
C GLU A 84 -17.77 -12.63 14.01
N ASP A 85 -19.07 -12.59 14.31
CA ASP A 85 -20.16 -13.29 13.59
C ASP A 85 -20.76 -12.45 12.45
N TRP A 86 -19.98 -11.58 11.79
CA TRP A 86 -20.45 -10.76 10.67
C TRP A 86 -21.15 -11.59 9.58
N ASP A 87 -22.39 -11.22 9.25
CA ASP A 87 -23.38 -12.05 8.56
C ASP A 87 -23.24 -12.11 7.02
N GLY A 88 -22.25 -11.43 6.46
CA GLY A 88 -22.08 -11.26 5.01
C GLY A 88 -22.57 -9.91 4.48
N THR A 89 -23.25 -9.08 5.28
CA THR A 89 -23.78 -7.78 4.82
C THR A 89 -22.66 -6.79 4.51
N MET A 90 -22.56 -6.38 3.25
CA MET A 90 -21.60 -5.37 2.78
C MET A 90 -22.28 -4.29 1.93
N ILE A 91 -21.64 -3.12 1.80
CA ILE A 91 -22.04 -2.15 0.78
C ILE A 91 -21.45 -2.62 -0.55
N GLU A 92 -22.31 -3.22 -1.35
CA GLU A 92 -22.07 -3.47 -2.78
C GLU A 92 -22.25 -2.16 -3.55
N TYR A 93 -21.26 -1.86 -4.40
CA TYR A 93 -21.35 -0.85 -5.44
C TYR A 93 -21.29 -1.57 -6.79
N GLU A 94 -21.70 -0.92 -7.88
CA GLU A 94 -21.36 -1.43 -9.21
C GLU A 94 -19.83 -1.37 -9.34
N SER A 95 -19.17 -2.53 -9.33
CA SER A 95 -17.71 -2.61 -9.47
C SER A 95 -17.28 -1.98 -10.79
N ASP A 96 -16.46 -0.94 -10.70
CA ASP A 96 -15.95 -0.17 -11.84
C ASP A 96 -14.73 -0.84 -12.49
N PHE A 97 -14.19 -1.90 -11.88
CA PHE A 97 -13.03 -2.63 -12.36
C PHE A 97 -13.41 -3.96 -13.02
N VAL A 98 -12.60 -4.36 -14.00
CA VAL A 98 -12.68 -5.69 -14.60
C VAL A 98 -12.12 -6.72 -13.61
N ASP A 99 -12.82 -7.82 -13.37
CA ASP A 99 -12.27 -8.94 -12.61
C ASP A 99 -10.99 -9.49 -13.27
N LEU A 100 -9.98 -9.79 -12.45
CA LEU A 100 -8.75 -10.46 -12.84
C LEU A 100 -8.86 -11.96 -12.53
N PRO A 101 -9.11 -12.83 -13.53
CA PRO A 101 -9.45 -14.22 -13.26
C PRO A 101 -8.31 -14.97 -12.58
N GLU A 102 -8.65 -15.87 -11.66
CA GLU A 102 -7.69 -16.66 -10.88
C GLU A 102 -6.61 -17.34 -11.74
N TYR A 103 -6.97 -17.90 -12.91
CA TYR A 103 -5.99 -18.54 -13.80
C TYR A 103 -4.93 -17.57 -14.34
N VAL A 104 -5.25 -16.27 -14.47
CA VAL A 104 -4.30 -15.22 -14.88
C VAL A 104 -3.36 -14.91 -13.71
N VAL A 105 -3.89 -14.82 -12.49
CA VAL A 105 -3.09 -14.65 -11.26
C VAL A 105 -2.15 -15.84 -11.06
N ALA A 106 -2.66 -17.07 -11.16
CA ALA A 106 -1.87 -18.29 -11.06
C ALA A 106 -0.78 -18.36 -12.14
N ALA A 107 -1.11 -18.01 -13.40
CA ALA A 107 -0.13 -17.92 -14.48
C ALA A 107 0.95 -16.87 -14.19
N PHE A 108 0.59 -15.70 -13.66
CA PHE A 108 1.56 -14.68 -13.25
C PHE A 108 2.43 -15.20 -12.09
N GLY A 109 1.82 -15.86 -11.10
CA GLY A 109 2.47 -16.52 -9.97
C GLY A 109 3.57 -17.48 -10.40
N MET A 110 3.27 -18.34 -11.38
CA MET A 110 4.18 -19.32 -11.98
C MET A 110 5.18 -18.73 -13.01
N GLY A 111 5.12 -17.42 -13.29
CA GLY A 111 5.98 -16.77 -14.29
C GLY A 111 5.57 -17.04 -15.76
N ASN A 112 4.38 -17.60 -16.01
CA ASN A 112 3.82 -17.81 -17.34
C ASN A 112 3.22 -16.50 -17.90
N LEU A 113 4.09 -15.51 -18.14
CA LEU A 113 3.71 -14.21 -18.70
C LEU A 113 3.03 -14.32 -20.07
N ARG A 114 3.24 -15.42 -20.81
CA ARG A 114 2.54 -15.67 -22.07
C ARG A 114 1.02 -15.72 -21.88
N ALA A 115 0.53 -16.45 -20.87
CA ALA A 115 -0.91 -16.54 -20.61
C ALA A 115 -1.48 -15.19 -20.15
N VAL A 116 -0.74 -14.42 -19.36
CA VAL A 116 -1.09 -13.06 -18.95
C VAL A 116 -1.24 -12.13 -20.17
N LEU A 117 -0.27 -12.15 -21.09
CA LEU A 117 -0.32 -11.35 -22.33
C LEU A 117 -1.43 -11.83 -23.30
N GLN A 118 -1.70 -13.14 -23.35
CA GLN A 118 -2.82 -13.69 -24.11
C GLN A 118 -4.19 -13.25 -23.55
N TRP A 119 -4.30 -13.09 -22.22
CA TRP A 119 -5.51 -12.52 -21.62
C TRP A 119 -5.61 -11.03 -21.90
N LEU A 120 -4.54 -10.25 -21.67
CA LEU A 120 -4.50 -8.81 -21.94
C LEU A 120 -4.82 -8.45 -23.41
N SER A 121 -4.41 -9.29 -24.36
CA SER A 121 -4.70 -9.07 -25.80
C SER A 121 -6.15 -9.35 -26.22
N LYS A 122 -6.99 -9.89 -25.33
CA LYS A 122 -8.43 -10.15 -25.57
C LYS A 122 -9.30 -9.13 -24.83
N GLY A 123 -10.15 -8.41 -25.55
CA GLY A 123 -11.07 -7.42 -24.99
C GLY A 123 -10.45 -6.02 -24.86
N ASN A 124 -11.00 -5.18 -23.97
CA ASN A 124 -10.51 -3.81 -23.80
C ASN A 124 -9.24 -3.77 -22.93
N LEU A 125 -8.08 -3.58 -23.57
CA LEU A 125 -6.79 -3.50 -22.88
C LEU A 125 -6.75 -2.38 -21.80
N LYS A 126 -7.40 -1.23 -22.03
CA LYS A 126 -7.33 -0.05 -21.15
C LYS A 126 -8.01 -0.31 -19.80
N GLU A 127 -9.10 -1.07 -19.78
CA GLU A 127 -9.78 -1.50 -18.55
C GLU A 127 -8.97 -2.64 -17.89
N LYS A 128 -8.53 -3.62 -18.69
CA LYS A 128 -7.89 -4.85 -18.20
C LYS A 128 -6.53 -4.66 -17.54
N VAL A 129 -5.79 -3.59 -17.84
CA VAL A 129 -4.54 -3.28 -17.11
C VAL A 129 -4.78 -2.84 -15.66
N ASN A 130 -6.01 -2.42 -15.33
CA ASN A 130 -6.46 -2.04 -13.99
C ASN A 130 -7.37 -3.11 -13.34
N ALA A 131 -7.44 -4.30 -13.93
CA ALA A 131 -8.21 -5.39 -13.36
C ALA A 131 -7.65 -5.83 -12.00
N LYS A 132 -8.56 -6.08 -11.05
CA LYS A 132 -8.26 -6.48 -9.67
C LYS A 132 -8.74 -7.91 -9.42
N TRP A 133 -8.00 -8.70 -8.65
CA TRP A 133 -8.43 -10.06 -8.26
C TRP A 133 -9.23 -9.99 -6.97
N GLU A 134 -10.55 -10.09 -7.04
CA GLU A 134 -11.45 -9.84 -5.90
C GLU A 134 -11.17 -10.78 -4.72
N ASP A 135 -11.12 -12.10 -4.95
CA ASP A 135 -10.87 -13.11 -3.92
C ASP A 135 -9.52 -12.93 -3.20
N GLY A 136 -8.55 -12.29 -3.85
CA GLY A 136 -7.22 -12.00 -3.31
C GLY A 136 -7.11 -10.71 -2.52
N GLY A 137 -8.22 -10.03 -2.20
CA GLY A 137 -8.21 -8.69 -1.62
C GLY A 137 -7.80 -7.61 -2.63
N ASN A 138 -8.37 -7.71 -3.83
CA ASN A 138 -8.27 -6.69 -4.89
C ASN A 138 -6.87 -6.29 -5.45
N PRO A 139 -5.78 -7.10 -5.38
CA PRO A 139 -4.52 -6.73 -6.03
C PRO A 139 -4.65 -6.72 -7.56
N GLY A 140 -4.13 -5.68 -8.20
CA GLY A 140 -4.11 -5.57 -9.66
C GLY A 140 -2.83 -6.08 -10.33
N LEU A 141 -2.83 -6.15 -11.67
CA LEU A 141 -1.70 -6.68 -12.45
C LEU A 141 -0.36 -5.97 -12.21
N LEU A 142 -0.36 -4.66 -11.94
CA LEU A 142 0.86 -3.91 -11.65
C LEU A 142 1.52 -4.35 -10.33
N PHE A 143 0.72 -4.68 -9.31
CA PHE A 143 1.20 -5.24 -8.05
C PHE A 143 1.94 -6.56 -8.30
N PHE A 144 1.33 -7.50 -9.02
CA PHE A 144 1.98 -8.77 -9.37
C PHE A 144 3.25 -8.59 -10.19
N ALA A 145 3.27 -7.64 -11.13
CA ALA A 145 4.45 -7.31 -11.92
C ALA A 145 5.63 -6.83 -11.05
N VAL A 146 5.34 -6.03 -10.02
CA VAL A 146 6.32 -5.53 -9.04
C VAL A 146 6.82 -6.65 -8.13
N MET A 147 5.92 -7.44 -7.54
CA MET A 147 6.30 -8.56 -6.65
C MET A 147 7.13 -9.62 -7.38
N LYS A 148 6.90 -9.82 -8.69
CA LYS A 148 7.69 -10.71 -9.55
C LYS A 148 8.86 -10.03 -10.29
N LYS A 149 9.10 -8.74 -10.01
CA LYS A 149 10.20 -7.91 -10.54
C LYS A 149 10.26 -7.86 -12.08
N GLN A 150 9.11 -7.95 -12.74
CA GLN A 150 8.96 -8.01 -14.20
C GLN A 150 8.92 -6.60 -14.80
N LEU A 151 10.08 -5.93 -14.89
CA LEU A 151 10.19 -4.53 -15.31
C LEU A 151 9.56 -4.23 -16.68
N ASP A 152 9.70 -5.13 -17.66
CA ASP A 152 9.06 -4.97 -18.98
C ASP A 152 7.54 -5.09 -18.89
N MET A 153 7.02 -5.96 -18.01
CA MET A 153 5.58 -6.08 -17.76
C MET A 153 5.05 -4.83 -17.04
N MET A 154 5.72 -4.34 -15.99
CA MET A 154 5.38 -3.07 -15.34
C MET A 154 5.33 -1.94 -16.37
N SER A 155 6.38 -1.84 -17.20
CA SER A 155 6.48 -0.86 -18.27
C SER A 155 5.35 -0.97 -19.29
N HIS A 156 4.98 -2.18 -19.70
CA HIS A 156 3.88 -2.43 -20.63
C HIS A 156 2.50 -2.10 -20.04
N LEU A 157 2.26 -2.42 -18.76
CA LEU A 157 1.03 -2.08 -18.04
C LEU A 157 0.88 -0.56 -17.90
N LEU A 158 1.90 0.12 -17.35
CA LEU A 158 1.94 1.57 -17.18
C LEU A 158 1.77 2.31 -18.51
N LEU A 159 2.48 1.86 -19.56
CA LEU A 159 2.30 2.39 -20.91
C LEU A 159 0.85 2.32 -21.38
N ASN A 160 0.08 1.29 -21.02
CA ASN A 160 -1.31 1.13 -21.47
C ASN A 160 -2.35 1.70 -20.48
N GLY A 161 -1.92 2.47 -19.48
CA GLY A 161 -2.81 3.18 -18.56
C GLY A 161 -3.13 2.42 -17.28
N ALA A 162 -2.26 1.50 -16.85
CA ALA A 162 -2.33 0.99 -15.48
C ALA A 162 -2.13 2.14 -14.48
N ASP A 163 -2.98 2.21 -13.46
CA ASP A 163 -2.83 3.13 -12.36
C ASP A 163 -1.57 2.79 -11.56
N VAL A 164 -0.64 3.74 -11.54
CA VAL A 164 0.63 3.62 -10.82
C VAL A 164 0.44 3.58 -9.30
N ASN A 165 -0.70 4.10 -8.82
CA ASN A 165 -1.08 4.19 -7.41
C ASN A 165 -2.12 3.14 -6.99
N ILE A 166 -2.38 2.13 -7.84
CA ILE A 166 -3.32 1.06 -7.53
C ILE A 166 -3.04 0.46 -6.14
N LEU A 167 -4.11 0.35 -5.35
CA LEU A 167 -4.03 -0.16 -3.98
C LEU A 167 -4.06 -1.69 -3.97
N ASN A 168 -3.42 -2.28 -2.97
CA ASN A 168 -3.46 -3.71 -2.69
C ASN A 168 -4.17 -3.99 -1.34
N VAL A 169 -4.13 -5.24 -0.89
CA VAL A 169 -4.54 -5.66 0.46
C VAL A 169 -3.93 -4.75 1.52
N GLY A 170 -4.78 -4.14 2.36
CA GLY A 170 -4.36 -3.17 3.38
C GLY A 170 -4.27 -1.72 2.88
N ASP A 171 -4.84 -1.44 1.71
CA ASP A 171 -5.00 -0.11 1.10
C ASP A 171 -3.66 0.62 0.90
N ALA A 172 -2.59 -0.13 0.65
CA ALA A 172 -1.27 0.41 0.38
C ALA A 172 -1.01 0.50 -1.14
N SER A 173 -0.31 1.55 -1.59
CA SER A 173 0.09 1.61 -3.00
C SER A 173 1.15 0.56 -3.32
N VAL A 174 1.23 0.16 -4.60
CA VAL A 174 2.30 -0.73 -5.08
C VAL A 174 3.70 -0.21 -4.74
N LEU A 175 3.90 1.12 -4.68
CA LEU A 175 5.17 1.70 -4.21
C LEU A 175 5.44 1.34 -2.75
N THR A 176 4.47 1.52 -1.86
CA THR A 176 4.56 1.11 -0.44
C THR A 176 4.86 -0.37 -0.33
N SER A 177 4.15 -1.25 -1.05
CA SER A 177 4.42 -2.69 -1.03
C SER A 177 5.82 -3.04 -1.52
N SER A 178 6.32 -2.34 -2.55
CA SER A 178 7.66 -2.57 -3.11
C SER A 178 8.80 -2.30 -2.12
N CYS A 179 8.56 -1.46 -1.10
CA CYS A 179 9.51 -1.19 -0.02
C CYS A 179 9.71 -2.39 0.92
N TYR A 180 8.83 -3.39 0.90
CA TYR A 180 8.95 -4.58 1.74
C TYR A 180 9.65 -5.75 1.04
N LEU A 181 10.01 -5.62 -0.24
CA LEU A 181 10.71 -6.66 -1.02
C LEU A 181 12.14 -6.89 -0.51
N ALA A 182 12.49 -8.16 -0.27
CA ALA A 182 13.75 -8.54 0.37
C ALA A 182 15.01 -8.38 -0.51
N ASP A 183 14.91 -8.45 -1.84
CA ASP A 183 16.06 -8.26 -2.74
C ASP A 183 15.89 -7.04 -3.65
N ASN A 184 16.62 -5.97 -3.35
CA ASN A 184 16.92 -4.81 -4.20
C ASN A 184 15.74 -4.33 -5.08
N PRO A 185 14.71 -3.68 -4.50
CA PRO A 185 13.56 -3.19 -5.24
C PRO A 185 13.85 -1.95 -6.11
N LEU A 186 15.09 -1.44 -6.12
CA LEU A 186 15.49 -0.16 -6.71
C LEU A 186 14.99 0.09 -8.13
N LYS A 187 15.10 -0.91 -9.03
CA LYS A 187 14.67 -0.74 -10.43
C LYS A 187 13.14 -0.61 -10.55
N ALA A 188 12.39 -1.33 -9.73
CA ALA A 188 10.93 -1.24 -9.68
C ALA A 188 10.50 0.10 -9.04
N VAL A 189 11.11 0.48 -7.92
CA VAL A 189 10.88 1.76 -7.23
C VAL A 189 11.16 2.95 -8.14
N ARG A 190 12.33 2.99 -8.81
CA ARG A 190 12.67 4.04 -9.78
C ARG A 190 11.67 4.09 -10.93
N LEU A 191 11.24 2.94 -11.47
CA LEU A 191 10.22 2.91 -12.52
C LEU A 191 8.90 3.52 -12.03
N LEU A 192 8.36 3.06 -10.89
CA LEU A 192 7.12 3.55 -10.28
C LEU A 192 7.17 5.07 -9.98
N LEU A 193 8.18 5.54 -9.25
CA LEU A 193 8.34 6.96 -8.90
C LEU A 193 8.38 7.86 -10.12
N SER A 194 9.02 7.38 -11.19
CA SER A 194 9.15 8.11 -12.45
C SER A 194 7.89 8.15 -13.32
N TRP A 195 6.90 7.31 -12.99
CA TRP A 195 5.51 7.34 -13.49
C TRP A 195 4.55 8.05 -12.54
N GLY A 196 5.06 8.70 -11.49
CA GLY A 196 4.25 9.49 -10.58
C GLY A 196 3.72 8.75 -9.37
N ALA A 197 4.21 7.54 -9.07
CA ALA A 197 3.82 6.80 -7.89
C ALA A 197 3.93 7.65 -6.62
N GLU A 198 2.95 7.55 -5.74
CA GLU A 198 2.95 8.09 -4.39
C GLU A 198 3.07 6.96 -3.37
N LEU A 199 3.68 7.28 -2.23
CA LEU A 199 3.70 6.39 -1.08
C LEU A 199 2.35 6.55 -0.38
N ILE A 200 1.44 5.58 -0.53
CA ILE A 200 0.10 5.57 0.08
C ILE A 200 0.06 4.44 1.11
N VAL A 201 -0.44 4.73 2.31
CA VAL A 201 -0.52 3.80 3.44
C VAL A 201 -1.92 3.92 4.03
N ASN A 202 -2.65 2.81 4.12
CA ASN A 202 -4.03 2.76 4.63
C ASN A 202 -4.97 3.74 3.88
N GLY A 203 -4.88 3.76 2.54
CA GLY A 203 -5.64 4.63 1.65
C GLY A 203 -5.13 6.08 1.54
N GLU A 204 -4.31 6.53 2.48
CA GLU A 204 -3.91 7.94 2.61
C GLU A 204 -2.48 8.21 2.11
N PRO A 205 -2.23 9.34 1.41
CA PRO A 205 -0.88 9.76 1.04
C PRO A 205 0.02 9.96 2.27
N ALA A 206 1.19 9.31 2.26
CA ALA A 206 2.10 9.34 3.40
C ALA A 206 2.64 10.74 3.70
N THR A 207 2.55 11.15 4.97
CA THR A 207 3.13 12.40 5.46
C THR A 207 4.66 12.42 5.33
N LYS A 208 5.28 13.59 5.50
CA LYS A 208 6.73 13.74 5.46
C LYS A 208 7.43 12.87 6.52
N GLU A 209 6.85 12.79 7.71
CA GLU A 209 7.33 12.01 8.85
C GLU A 209 7.24 10.52 8.54
N LEU A 210 6.15 10.08 7.91
CA LEU A 210 5.98 8.68 7.50
C LEU A 210 6.94 8.31 6.36
N LYS A 211 7.16 9.18 5.37
CA LYS A 211 8.17 9.00 4.31
C LYS A 211 9.58 8.87 4.90
N LEU A 212 9.93 9.69 5.91
CA LEU A 212 11.20 9.56 6.64
C LEU A 212 11.29 8.25 7.44
N LEU A 213 10.23 7.83 8.13
CA LEU A 213 10.19 6.55 8.84
C LEU A 213 10.41 5.35 7.90
N TYR A 214 9.76 5.35 6.74
CA TYR A 214 10.01 4.36 5.70
C TYR A 214 11.47 4.41 5.21
N GLY A 215 12.02 5.61 4.95
CA GLY A 215 13.43 5.79 4.62
C GLY A 215 14.37 5.17 5.66
N HIS A 216 14.17 5.44 6.95
CA HIS A 216 14.96 4.84 8.04
C HIS A 216 14.83 3.31 8.07
N LYS A 217 13.63 2.74 7.87
CA LYS A 217 13.43 1.29 7.76
C LYS A 217 14.19 0.69 6.57
N MET A 218 14.20 1.35 5.40
CA MET A 218 14.95 0.90 4.22
C MET A 218 16.45 0.93 4.47
N SER A 219 16.99 2.05 4.99
CA SER A 219 18.41 2.15 5.31
C SER A 219 18.87 1.10 6.34
N ALA A 220 18.03 0.77 7.33
CA ALA A 220 18.33 -0.28 8.32
C ALA A 220 18.38 -1.69 7.71
N LYS A 221 17.71 -1.94 6.57
CA LYS A 221 17.81 -3.18 5.79
C LYS A 221 18.98 -3.18 4.80
N GLY A 222 19.62 -2.03 4.56
CA GLY A 222 20.68 -1.84 3.56
C GLY A 222 20.20 -1.20 2.24
N ASP A 223 18.90 -0.94 2.07
CA ASP A 223 18.32 -0.33 0.85
C ASP A 223 18.49 1.21 0.84
N VAL A 224 19.72 1.69 1.04
CA VAL A 224 20.05 3.12 1.22
C VAL A 224 19.64 3.98 0.02
N GLU A 225 19.81 3.49 -1.21
CA GLU A 225 19.35 4.22 -2.40
C GLU A 225 17.83 4.43 -2.37
N VAL A 226 17.06 3.39 -2.09
CA VAL A 226 15.59 3.45 -2.03
C VAL A 226 15.13 4.38 -0.90
N ALA A 227 15.84 4.36 0.24
CA ALA A 227 15.62 5.31 1.32
C ALA A 227 15.78 6.78 0.87
N ASN A 228 16.84 7.09 0.13
CA ASN A 228 17.12 8.43 -0.38
C ASN A 228 16.07 8.91 -1.40
N LEU A 229 15.59 8.01 -2.27
CA LEU A 229 14.52 8.32 -3.23
C LEU A 229 13.21 8.67 -2.49
N ILE A 230 12.75 7.81 -1.56
CA ILE A 230 11.46 7.97 -0.86
C ILE A 230 11.47 9.17 0.10
N SER A 231 12.63 9.49 0.70
CA SER A 231 12.77 10.56 1.69
C SER A 231 12.77 11.98 1.10
N SER A 232 12.88 12.13 -0.22
CA SER A 232 12.95 13.43 -0.90
C SER A 232 11.74 13.67 -1.81
N VAL A 233 11.39 14.94 -2.03
CA VAL A 233 10.13 15.31 -2.73
C VAL A 233 10.15 14.85 -4.20
N LEU A 234 11.31 14.97 -4.84
CA LEU A 234 11.52 14.63 -6.25
C LEU A 234 12.31 13.33 -6.46
N GLY A 235 12.75 12.65 -5.41
CA GLY A 235 13.60 11.46 -5.51
C GLY A 235 13.01 10.38 -6.42
N GLY A 236 13.77 9.94 -7.42
CA GLY A 236 13.35 8.92 -8.40
C GLY A 236 12.28 9.38 -9.38
N ARG A 237 11.71 10.59 -9.21
CA ARG A 237 10.71 11.15 -10.12
C ARG A 237 11.35 11.62 -11.42
N ARG A 238 10.52 11.71 -12.45
CA ARG A 238 10.87 12.41 -13.69
C ARG A 238 10.55 13.89 -13.51
N CYS A 239 11.49 14.71 -13.94
CA CYS A 239 11.41 16.17 -13.85
C CYS A 239 11.72 16.78 -15.21
N GLU A 240 11.28 18.03 -15.37
CA GLU A 240 11.68 18.95 -16.42
C GLU A 240 12.55 20.05 -15.81
N ILE A 241 13.62 20.41 -16.51
CA ILE A 241 14.49 21.53 -16.12
C ILE A 241 13.81 22.83 -16.54
N VAL A 242 13.54 23.73 -15.58
CA VAL A 242 12.88 25.01 -15.83
C VAL A 242 13.88 26.16 -16.02
N SER A 243 13.47 27.18 -16.78
CA SER A 243 14.23 28.41 -16.94
C SER A 243 14.44 29.11 -15.59
N THR A 244 15.70 29.35 -15.24
CA THR A 244 16.12 30.30 -14.21
C THR A 244 17.19 31.21 -14.83
N PRO A 245 17.50 32.38 -14.25
CA PRO A 245 18.50 33.30 -14.82
C PRO A 245 19.92 32.73 -15.00
N GLN A 246 20.19 31.53 -14.48
CA GLN A 246 21.46 30.82 -14.58
C GLN A 246 21.31 29.42 -15.21
N THR A 247 20.13 29.04 -15.71
CA THR A 247 19.96 27.78 -16.43
C THR A 247 20.47 27.97 -17.86
N PRO A 248 21.40 27.14 -18.37
CA PRO A 248 21.75 27.13 -19.80
C PRO A 248 20.51 26.91 -20.67
N ASP A 249 20.34 27.73 -21.71
CA ASP A 249 19.15 27.67 -22.59
C ASP A 249 18.96 26.30 -23.25
N ASP A 250 20.05 25.57 -23.49
CA ASP A 250 20.00 24.23 -24.07
C ASP A 250 19.43 23.18 -23.10
N LEU A 251 19.44 23.42 -21.79
CA LEU A 251 18.90 22.49 -20.78
C LEU A 251 17.41 22.71 -20.50
N VAL A 252 16.88 23.90 -20.78
CA VAL A 252 15.48 24.25 -20.53
C VAL A 252 14.53 23.30 -21.28
N GLY A 253 13.52 22.77 -20.58
CA GLY A 253 12.53 21.86 -21.15
C GLY A 253 13.01 20.42 -21.36
N LYS A 254 14.32 20.14 -21.22
CA LYS A 254 14.84 18.76 -21.22
C LYS A 254 14.36 18.01 -19.97
N THR A 255 14.17 16.70 -20.11
CA THR A 255 13.72 15.82 -19.04
C THR A 255 14.86 15.04 -18.40
N CYS A 256 14.76 14.85 -17.09
CA CYS A 256 15.75 14.15 -16.27
C CYS A 256 15.07 13.29 -15.20
N ILE A 257 15.81 12.34 -14.64
CA ILE A 257 15.42 11.52 -13.49
C ILE A 257 16.27 11.94 -12.30
N VAL A 258 15.62 12.22 -11.18
CA VAL A 258 16.34 12.55 -9.93
C VAL A 258 16.93 11.29 -9.32
N GLU A 259 18.23 11.30 -9.07
CA GLU A 259 18.95 10.17 -8.46
C GLU A 259 19.11 10.33 -6.95
N GLU A 260 19.41 11.54 -6.47
CA GLU A 260 19.68 11.84 -5.07
C GLU A 260 19.37 13.31 -4.72
N TYR A 261 19.08 13.58 -3.46
CA TYR A 261 18.93 14.93 -2.90
C TYR A 261 20.04 15.23 -1.87
N ILE A 262 20.85 16.25 -2.15
CA ILE A 262 21.97 16.69 -1.32
C ILE A 262 21.51 17.81 -0.40
N LYS A 263 21.11 17.44 0.83
CA LYS A 263 20.54 18.34 1.85
C LYS A 263 21.41 19.55 2.22
N ILE A 264 22.74 19.44 2.08
CA ILE A 264 23.70 20.48 2.51
C ILE A 264 23.72 21.66 1.53
N SER A 265 23.51 21.41 0.23
CA SER A 265 23.54 22.43 -0.82
C SER A 265 22.19 22.73 -1.46
N ASP A 266 21.09 22.12 -0.98
CA ASP A 266 19.73 22.22 -1.55
C ASP A 266 19.68 21.89 -3.07
N GLN A 267 20.43 20.84 -3.44
CA GLN A 267 20.61 20.41 -4.83
C GLN A 267 20.21 18.95 -5.02
N TYR A 268 19.83 18.62 -6.25
CA TYR A 268 19.57 17.26 -6.70
C TYR A 268 20.62 16.83 -7.71
N THR A 269 21.14 15.62 -7.52
CA THR A 269 21.83 14.88 -8.57
C THR A 269 20.77 14.34 -9.53
N VAL A 270 20.83 14.73 -10.80
CA VAL A 270 19.89 14.28 -11.83
C VAL A 270 20.61 13.62 -12.99
N ARG A 271 19.99 12.59 -13.57
CA ARG A 271 20.42 11.97 -14.82
C ARG A 271 19.54 12.42 -15.97
N MET A 272 20.13 12.98 -17.02
CA MET A 272 19.45 13.37 -18.24
C MET A 272 18.89 12.13 -18.95
N GLU A 273 17.61 12.16 -19.34
CA GLU A 273 16.87 10.95 -19.75
C GLU A 273 17.41 10.29 -21.04
N PHE A 274 18.00 11.08 -21.94
CA PHE A 274 18.43 10.60 -23.27
C PHE A 274 19.95 10.66 -23.50
N THR A 275 20.66 11.56 -22.83
CA THR A 275 22.14 11.64 -22.90
C THR A 275 22.83 10.83 -21.80
N ASN A 276 22.10 10.44 -20.73
CA ASN A 276 22.62 9.80 -19.51
C ASN A 276 23.65 10.62 -18.72
N GLU A 277 23.90 11.87 -19.12
CA GLU A 277 24.73 12.83 -18.40
C GLU A 277 24.17 13.06 -17.00
N VAL A 278 25.07 13.20 -16.01
CA VAL A 278 24.70 13.47 -14.63
C VAL A 278 25.02 14.93 -14.32
N LEU A 279 24.00 15.67 -13.88
CA LEU A 279 24.09 17.09 -13.53
C LEU A 279 23.73 17.29 -12.05
N LEU A 280 24.29 18.35 -11.47
CA LEU A 280 23.91 18.84 -10.14
C LEU A 280 23.10 20.12 -10.32
N LEU A 281 21.83 20.11 -9.92
CA LEU A 281 20.90 21.22 -10.13
C LEU A 281 20.22 21.62 -8.83
N ASP A 282 20.08 22.93 -8.59
CA ASP A 282 19.38 23.48 -7.44
C ASP A 282 17.90 23.06 -7.44
N ALA A 283 17.30 22.87 -6.26
CA ALA A 283 15.92 22.40 -6.13
C ALA A 283 14.89 23.25 -6.91
N ASN A 284 15.14 24.56 -7.07
CA ASN A 284 14.27 25.48 -7.81
C ASN A 284 14.39 25.39 -9.35
N LYS A 285 15.40 24.67 -9.88
CA LYS A 285 15.58 24.44 -11.32
C LYS A 285 14.80 23.22 -11.83
N LEU A 286 14.12 22.48 -10.95
CA LEU A 286 13.42 21.25 -11.28
C LEU A 286 11.91 21.36 -11.02
N LYS A 287 11.13 20.97 -12.03
CA LYS A 287 9.68 20.80 -11.91
C LYS A 287 9.32 19.34 -12.15
N ARG A 288 8.49 18.75 -11.28
CA ARG A 288 7.97 17.39 -11.46
C ARG A 288 7.21 17.27 -12.79
N ARG A 289 7.53 16.25 -13.58
CA ARG A 289 6.89 15.88 -14.85
C ARG A 289 6.94 14.36 -15.01
N ASP A 290 6.02 13.69 -14.33
CA ASP A 290 5.90 12.24 -14.36
C ASP A 290 5.64 11.72 -15.80
N ARG A 291 5.99 10.45 -16.05
CA ARG A 291 5.67 9.79 -17.32
C ARG A 291 4.17 9.59 -17.50
N THR A 292 3.74 9.62 -18.75
CA THR A 292 2.36 9.28 -19.15
C THR A 292 2.38 8.32 -20.35
N PRO A 293 1.25 7.69 -20.70
CA PRO A 293 1.11 6.92 -21.94
C PRO A 293 1.43 7.70 -23.23
N GLN A 294 1.43 9.03 -23.18
CA GLN A 294 1.74 9.96 -24.28
C GLN A 294 3.18 10.48 -24.23
N ASP A 295 3.76 10.60 -23.03
CA ASP A 295 5.12 11.09 -22.76
C ASP A 295 5.93 10.10 -21.88
N PRO A 296 6.19 8.85 -22.35
CA PRO A 296 6.83 7.81 -21.53
C PRO A 296 8.36 7.79 -21.61
N GLY A 297 8.98 8.47 -22.57
CA GLY A 297 10.44 8.42 -22.83
C GLY A 297 10.98 7.09 -23.39
N TYR A 298 10.21 6.00 -23.32
CA TYR A 298 10.51 4.69 -23.92
C TYR A 298 9.21 4.01 -24.41
N TYR A 299 9.32 2.91 -25.15
CA TYR A 299 8.18 2.09 -25.53
C TYR A 299 8.43 0.60 -25.27
N VAL A 300 7.38 -0.18 -24.98
CA VAL A 300 7.44 -1.64 -24.87
C VAL A 300 6.38 -2.24 -25.77
N GLU A 301 6.83 -2.78 -26.89
CA GLU A 301 6.00 -3.47 -27.88
C GLU A 301 5.61 -4.86 -27.35
N CYS A 302 4.32 -5.21 -27.42
CA CYS A 302 3.86 -6.57 -27.19
C CYS A 302 3.53 -7.23 -28.53
N LYS A 303 4.33 -8.23 -28.92
CA LYS A 303 4.15 -8.95 -30.19
C LYS A 303 4.36 -10.44 -29.96
N ASN A 304 3.45 -11.27 -30.48
CA ASN A 304 3.48 -12.73 -30.33
C ASN A 304 3.61 -13.20 -28.86
N ASN A 305 2.97 -12.49 -27.92
CA ASN A 305 3.06 -12.72 -26.47
C ASN A 305 4.51 -12.61 -25.92
N ARG A 306 5.31 -11.71 -26.50
CA ARG A 306 6.61 -11.28 -25.99
C ARG A 306 6.63 -9.77 -25.89
N LEU A 307 7.27 -9.27 -24.83
CA LEU A 307 7.54 -7.85 -24.65
C LEU A 307 8.91 -7.53 -25.25
N THR A 308 9.05 -6.37 -25.87
CA THR A 308 10.33 -5.89 -26.41
C THR A 308 10.43 -4.38 -26.20
N ARG A 309 11.42 -3.97 -25.42
CA ARG A 309 11.70 -2.57 -25.13
C ARG A 309 12.33 -1.88 -26.35
N ARG A 310 11.96 -0.62 -26.55
CA ARG A 310 12.50 0.31 -27.54
C ARG A 310 12.78 1.64 -26.85
N ASP A 311 14.06 2.00 -26.79
CA ASP A 311 14.53 3.29 -26.29
C ASP A 311 14.75 4.26 -27.46
N PHE A 312 14.82 5.57 -27.16
CA PHE A 312 14.89 6.65 -28.16
C PHE A 312 16.11 7.54 -27.91
N LYS A 313 16.51 8.30 -28.95
CA LYS A 313 17.63 9.27 -28.84
C LYS A 313 17.22 10.62 -28.26
N SER A 314 15.92 10.92 -28.20
CA SER A 314 15.38 12.14 -27.60
C SER A 314 13.89 11.95 -27.26
N ASN A 315 13.33 12.87 -26.48
CA ASN A 315 11.93 12.79 -26.06
C ASN A 315 10.97 13.01 -27.25
N GLU A 316 11.34 13.90 -28.16
CA GLU A 316 10.56 14.26 -29.36
C GLU A 316 10.45 13.06 -30.30
N ASN A 317 11.55 12.29 -30.45
CA ASN A 317 11.55 11.03 -31.20
C ASN A 317 10.64 9.97 -30.56
N CYS A 318 10.60 9.90 -29.22
CA CYS A 318 9.68 9.03 -28.50
C CYS A 318 8.23 9.45 -28.71
N GLN A 319 7.90 10.72 -28.45
CA GLN A 319 6.55 11.27 -28.60
C GLN A 319 6.02 11.15 -30.04
N ALA A 320 6.86 11.44 -31.04
CA ALA A 320 6.51 11.25 -32.45
C ALA A 320 6.18 9.77 -32.75
N PHE A 321 6.98 8.83 -32.24
CA PHE A 321 6.67 7.41 -32.38
C PHE A 321 5.36 7.04 -31.68
N ILE A 322 5.14 7.48 -30.43
CA ILE A 322 3.91 7.22 -29.67
C ILE A 322 2.68 7.72 -30.43
N ALA A 323 2.73 8.92 -31.02
CA ALA A 323 1.67 9.45 -31.87
C ALA A 323 1.33 8.56 -33.09
N THR A 324 2.31 7.84 -33.67
CA THR A 324 2.03 6.89 -34.77
C THR A 324 1.36 5.59 -34.31
N VAL A 325 1.70 5.07 -33.13
CA VAL A 325 1.14 3.80 -32.63
C VAL A 325 -0.16 3.98 -31.82
N ARG A 326 -0.46 5.20 -31.40
CA ARG A 326 -1.66 5.58 -30.64
C ARG A 326 -2.32 6.80 -31.28
N PRO A 327 -2.97 6.64 -32.45
CA PRO A 327 -3.75 7.72 -33.03
C PRO A 327 -4.85 8.14 -32.05
N ALA A 328 -4.94 9.45 -31.80
CA ALA A 328 -5.96 10.01 -30.92
C ALA A 328 -7.36 9.68 -31.46
N ARG A 329 -8.03 8.71 -30.82
CA ARG A 329 -9.48 8.56 -31.00
C ARG A 329 -10.13 9.77 -30.35
N ARG A 330 -10.98 10.48 -31.11
CA ARG A 330 -11.87 11.47 -30.53
C ARG A 330 -12.92 10.70 -29.75
N ASP A 331 -12.83 10.71 -28.42
CA ASP A 331 -13.91 10.23 -27.58
C ASP A 331 -15.11 11.17 -27.80
N PRO A 332 -16.30 10.68 -28.18
CA PRO A 332 -17.50 11.49 -28.22
C PRO A 332 -17.81 11.98 -26.80
N LEU A 333 -18.08 13.27 -26.65
CA LEU A 333 -18.49 13.87 -25.38
C LEU A 333 -19.67 13.07 -24.81
N THR A 334 -19.51 12.55 -23.59
CA THR A 334 -20.56 11.80 -22.90
C THR A 334 -21.71 12.73 -22.54
N GLU A 335 -22.76 12.67 -23.34
CA GLU A 335 -24.06 13.26 -23.04
C GLU A 335 -24.61 12.65 -21.75
N THR A 336 -24.79 13.46 -20.71
CA THR A 336 -25.28 13.03 -19.40
C THR A 336 -26.72 12.57 -19.51
N ARG A 337 -26.94 11.25 -19.51
CA ARG A 337 -28.26 10.64 -19.36
C ARG A 337 -28.49 10.24 -17.91
N ASP A 338 -29.28 11.04 -17.20
CA ASP A 338 -29.84 10.65 -15.91
C ASP A 338 -30.62 9.34 -16.07
N LEU A 339 -30.23 8.32 -15.30
CA LEU A 339 -30.97 7.06 -15.17
C LEU A 339 -31.43 6.85 -13.72
N PRO A 340 -32.62 6.26 -13.51
CA PRO A 340 -33.31 6.32 -12.22
C PRO A 340 -32.77 5.33 -11.19
N ARG A 341 -32.95 5.69 -9.91
CA ARG A 341 -32.55 4.88 -8.74
C ARG A 341 -33.03 3.42 -8.79
N PRO A 342 -32.18 2.43 -8.46
CA PRO A 342 -32.59 1.03 -8.34
C PRO A 342 -33.62 0.79 -7.23
N LYS A 343 -34.45 -0.25 -7.40
CA LYS A 343 -35.35 -0.79 -6.37
C LYS A 343 -34.68 -2.00 -5.71
N MET A 344 -34.79 -2.12 -4.39
CA MET A 344 -34.39 -3.35 -3.69
C MET A 344 -35.37 -4.49 -3.98
N LEU A 345 -34.83 -5.68 -4.25
CA LEU A 345 -35.54 -6.97 -4.20
C LEU A 345 -34.62 -8.01 -3.55
N PRO A 346 -35.13 -8.88 -2.65
CA PRO A 346 -34.34 -9.93 -2.00
C PRO A 346 -34.36 -11.24 -2.81
N GLY A 347 -33.27 -12.02 -2.81
CA GLY A 347 -33.24 -13.30 -3.54
C GLY A 347 -31.99 -14.17 -3.38
N HIS A 348 -32.01 -15.03 -2.35
CA HIS A 348 -31.32 -16.33 -2.23
C HIS A 348 -29.88 -16.55 -2.77
N GLN A 349 -28.97 -16.81 -1.83
CA GLN A 349 -27.78 -17.64 -2.05
C GLN A 349 -28.11 -19.14 -1.84
N GLN A 350 -27.50 -20.01 -2.65
CA GLN A 350 -27.18 -21.40 -2.29
C GLN A 350 -25.70 -21.64 -2.64
N PRO A 351 -24.87 -22.15 -1.71
CA PRO A 351 -23.47 -22.45 -2.00
C PRO A 351 -23.33 -23.85 -2.62
N LEU A 352 -22.88 -23.91 -3.87
CA LEU A 352 -22.30 -25.13 -4.44
C LEU A 352 -20.82 -25.19 -4.05
N GLY A 353 -20.52 -25.95 -3.00
CA GLY A 353 -19.16 -26.14 -2.53
C GLY A 353 -18.32 -26.96 -3.50
N VAL A 354 -17.20 -26.41 -3.94
CA VAL A 354 -16.10 -27.15 -4.57
C VAL A 354 -14.85 -26.87 -3.74
N ALA A 355 -14.16 -27.92 -3.28
CA ALA A 355 -12.93 -27.76 -2.51
C ALA A 355 -11.81 -27.24 -3.42
N VAL A 356 -11.14 -26.18 -2.99
CA VAL A 356 -9.99 -25.59 -3.69
C VAL A 356 -8.78 -25.62 -2.76
N ASP A 357 -7.77 -26.42 -3.11
CA ASP A 357 -6.49 -26.43 -2.41
C ASP A 357 -5.82 -25.07 -2.54
N SER A 358 -5.57 -24.42 -1.40
CA SER A 358 -5.23 -23.00 -1.35
C SER A 358 -3.79 -22.74 -1.83
N ILE A 359 -3.63 -22.16 -3.02
CA ILE A 359 -2.35 -21.60 -3.46
C ILE A 359 -2.18 -20.23 -2.81
N SER A 360 -1.41 -20.16 -1.72
CA SER A 360 -1.02 -18.87 -1.14
C SER A 360 -0.16 -18.11 -2.16
N ALA A 361 -0.58 -16.90 -2.53
CA ALA A 361 0.15 -16.08 -3.51
C ALA A 361 1.50 -15.55 -2.98
N LEU A 362 1.75 -15.70 -1.67
CA LEU A 362 2.95 -15.27 -0.95
C LEU A 362 4.05 -16.35 -0.88
N ASP A 363 3.71 -17.65 -0.91
CA ASP A 363 4.66 -18.77 -0.81
C ASP A 363 5.72 -18.86 -1.94
N ILE A 364 5.54 -18.11 -3.03
CA ILE A 364 6.33 -18.29 -4.26
C ILE A 364 7.68 -17.51 -4.21
N ALA A 365 7.95 -16.73 -3.15
CA ALA A 365 9.22 -16.03 -2.98
C ALA A 365 10.32 -16.87 -2.29
N GLU A 366 9.99 -17.73 -1.32
CA GLU A 366 11.00 -18.36 -0.44
C GLU A 366 11.51 -19.75 -0.85
N LYS A 367 10.76 -20.52 -1.65
CA LYS A 367 11.09 -21.93 -1.96
C LYS A 367 12.21 -22.16 -2.99
N ARG A 368 13.28 -21.34 -2.96
CA ARG A 368 14.47 -21.50 -3.82
C ARG A 368 15.83 -21.57 -3.13
N GLN A 369 15.89 -21.78 -1.82
CA GLN A 369 17.16 -22.00 -1.08
C GLN A 369 17.16 -23.22 -0.13
N ARG A 370 16.73 -24.42 -0.58
CA ARG A 370 17.07 -25.69 0.11
C ARG A 370 17.28 -26.86 -0.85
N LEU A 371 18.55 -27.14 -1.17
CA LEU A 371 19.06 -28.50 -1.38
C LEU A 371 20.45 -28.62 -0.70
N PRO A 372 20.85 -29.82 -0.23
CA PRO A 372 21.93 -29.95 0.75
C PRO A 372 23.29 -30.23 0.10
N HIS A 373 24.36 -29.72 0.70
CA HIS A 373 25.70 -30.31 0.52
C HIS A 373 26.05 -31.21 1.71
N GLN A 374 26.41 -32.45 1.39
CA GLN A 374 26.84 -33.46 2.35
C GLN A 374 28.23 -33.15 2.92
N SER A 375 28.42 -33.63 4.14
CA SER A 375 29.66 -33.74 4.91
C SER A 375 30.92 -34.16 4.14
N THR A 376 32.05 -33.52 4.49
CA THR A 376 33.28 -34.25 4.83
C THR A 376 33.99 -33.57 6.00
N CYS A 377 34.26 -34.31 7.07
CA CYS A 377 35.09 -33.85 8.19
C CYS A 377 36.58 -33.81 7.83
N ARG A 378 37.34 -32.88 8.43
CA ARG A 378 38.64 -33.20 9.05
C ARG A 378 39.00 -32.19 10.14
N ARG A 379 39.64 -32.69 11.21
CA ARG A 379 40.08 -31.92 12.39
C ARG A 379 41.41 -31.23 12.12
N ALA A 380 41.59 -30.02 12.65
CA ALA A 380 42.80 -29.61 13.37
C ALA A 380 42.54 -28.33 14.18
N SER A 381 42.95 -28.31 15.43
CA SER A 381 43.05 -27.15 16.33
C SER A 381 44.49 -27.12 16.90
N PRO A 382 44.91 -26.20 17.79
CA PRO A 382 44.41 -24.85 18.09
C PRO A 382 45.55 -23.79 18.13
N SER A 383 45.22 -22.49 18.22
CA SER A 383 46.05 -21.49 18.93
C SER A 383 45.26 -20.23 19.31
N MET A 384 45.20 -19.98 20.61
CA MET A 384 45.29 -18.72 21.38
C MET A 384 45.50 -17.38 20.62
N ALA A 385 45.04 -16.21 21.11
CA ALA A 385 44.20 -15.87 22.29
C ALA A 385 43.81 -14.37 22.27
N ASN A 386 43.13 -13.91 23.34
CA ASN A 386 42.93 -12.51 23.80
C ASN A 386 41.71 -11.74 23.23
N TYR A 387 40.95 -10.97 24.00
CA TYR A 387 40.69 -10.96 25.47
C TYR A 387 39.35 -10.23 25.71
N PHE A 388 38.42 -10.85 26.45
CA PHE A 388 37.37 -10.30 27.37
C PHE A 388 36.60 -8.98 27.07
N SER A 389 35.40 -8.71 27.62
CA SER A 389 34.25 -9.49 28.14
C SER A 389 33.31 -8.50 28.86
N SER A 390 31.98 -8.67 28.74
CA SER A 390 30.94 -8.23 29.71
C SER A 390 30.83 -6.71 30.03
N SER A 391 29.67 -6.13 30.37
CA SER A 391 28.53 -6.67 31.11
C SER A 391 27.20 -6.01 30.75
N THR A 392 26.11 -6.74 30.94
CA THR A 392 24.72 -6.25 31.03
C THR A 392 24.44 -5.43 32.30
N LEU A 393 23.51 -4.46 32.25
CA LEU A 393 22.28 -4.36 33.08
C LEU A 393 21.51 -3.03 32.78
N PRO A 394 20.22 -2.89 33.16
CA PRO A 394 19.30 -1.90 32.56
C PRO A 394 19.12 -0.60 33.36
N ILE A 395 18.47 0.39 32.74
CA ILE A 395 18.17 1.73 33.31
C ILE A 395 16.67 1.86 33.62
N GLY A 396 16.34 2.30 34.84
CA GLY A 396 14.98 2.68 35.27
C GLY A 396 14.64 4.17 35.01
N PRO A 397 13.41 4.61 35.31
CA PRO A 397 12.89 5.91 34.88
C PRO A 397 13.39 7.10 35.72
N PRO A 398 13.39 8.33 35.14
CA PRO A 398 13.92 9.53 35.82
C PRO A 398 12.91 10.16 36.79
N VAL A 399 13.42 10.64 37.93
CA VAL A 399 12.67 11.46 38.90
C VAL A 399 12.93 12.94 38.65
N SER A 400 11.88 13.76 38.77
CA SER A 400 11.94 15.21 38.57
C SER A 400 12.49 15.95 39.80
N THR A 401 13.36 16.92 39.58
CA THR A 401 13.53 18.07 40.49
C THR A 401 13.64 19.38 39.73
N ARG A 402 12.94 20.39 40.25
CA ARG A 402 12.92 21.77 39.75
C ARG A 402 14.15 22.53 40.25
N TYR A 403 14.62 23.52 39.50
CA TYR A 403 15.36 24.65 40.07
C TYR A 403 14.66 25.96 39.71
N SER A 404 14.54 26.82 40.73
CA SER A 404 13.74 28.05 40.71
C SER A 404 14.56 29.26 40.22
N ALA A 405 13.85 30.28 39.74
CA ALA A 405 14.43 31.55 39.29
C ALA A 405 14.58 32.60 40.42
N GLY A 406 15.42 33.62 40.15
CA GLY A 406 15.59 34.85 40.93
C GLY A 406 17.07 35.13 41.26
N GLY A 407 17.61 36.34 41.08
CA GLY A 407 17.08 37.58 40.48
C GLY A 407 17.76 38.83 41.06
N PHE A 408 18.11 39.82 40.21
CA PHE A 408 18.70 41.13 40.56
C PHE A 408 20.13 41.08 41.21
N THR A 409 20.99 42.10 41.19
CA THR A 409 20.86 43.56 40.95
C THR A 409 22.00 44.18 40.10
N THR A 410 21.65 45.25 39.39
CA THR A 410 22.45 46.39 38.87
C THR A 410 23.88 46.64 39.40
N SER A 411 24.81 46.93 38.48
CA SER A 411 25.31 48.30 38.16
C SER A 411 26.03 48.32 36.82
#